data_AF-A0A7H4M0Q0-F1
#
_entry.id   AF-A0A7H4M0Q0-F1
#
_cell.length_a   1.000
_cell.length_b   1.000
_cell.length_c   1.000
_cell.angle_alpha   90.00
_cell.angle_beta   90.00
_cell.angle_gamma   90.00
#
_symmetry.space_group_name_H-M   'P 1'
#
loop_
_entity.id
_entity.type
_entity.pdbx_description
1 polymer ?
#
loop_
_entity_poly.entity_id
_entity_poly.type
_entity_poly.pdbx_seq_one_letter_code
_entity_poly.pdbx_strand_id
1 'polypeptide(L)' 'MTIAERLREVGRRQGKREGRQEGLEKGRLEGVEEGQRAEAQRIAQTMLAEGMALETVLRITGLSEADIRAVTH' A
#
# COMPACT_ATOMS: atom_id res chain seq x y z
N MET A 1 36.63 -8.77 -25.57
CA MET A 1 35.39 -8.05 -25.23
C MET A 1 35.39 -6.73 -25.99
N THR A 2 34.36 -6.45 -26.79
CA THR A 2 34.25 -5.23 -27.59
C THR A 2 33.57 -4.10 -26.82
N ILE A 3 33.75 -2.86 -27.25
CA ILE A 3 33.06 -1.69 -26.68
C ILE A 3 31.53 -1.87 -26.74
N ALA A 4 31.02 -2.46 -27.83
CA ALA A 4 29.60 -2.75 -28.00
C ALA A 4 29.07 -3.82 -27.03
N GLU A 5 29.88 -4.83 -26.69
CA GLU A 5 29.53 -5.82 -25.66
C GLU A 5 29.48 -5.18 -24.27
N ARG A 6 30.46 -4.33 -23.95
CA ARG A 6 30.51 -3.59 -22.69
C ARG A 6 29.29 -2.69 -22.51
N LEU A 7 28.91 -1.94 -23.54
CA LEU A 7 27.74 -1.06 -23.49
C LEU A 7 26.44 -1.84 -23.28
N ARG A 8 26.26 -2.96 -23.99
CA ARG A 8 25.09 -3.85 -23.79
C ARG A 8 25.04 -4.45 -22.39
N GLU A 9 26.18 -4.82 -21.84
CA GLU A 9 26.25 -5.37 -20.50
C GLU A 9 25.93 -4.34 -19.43
N VAL A 10 26.47 -3.12 -19.55
CA VAL A 10 26.16 -2.00 -18.65
C VAL A 10 24.67 -1.67 -18.72
N GLY A 11 24.10 -1.55 -19.92
CA GLY A 11 22.66 -1.29 -20.09
C GLY A 11 21.78 -2.37 -19.45
N ARG A 12 22.12 -3.65 -19.63
CA ARG A 12 21.40 -4.76 -18.98
C ARG A 12 21.51 -4.72 -17.45
N ARG A 13 22.70 -4.43 -16.91
CA ARG A 13 22.92 -4.34 -15.46
C ARG A 13 22.15 -3.16 -14.86
N GLN A 14 22.16 -2.02 -15.55
CA GLN A 14 21.46 -0.82 -15.13
C GLN A 14 19.94 -1.05 -15.13
N GLY A 15 19.37 -1.53 -16.24
CA GLY A 15 17.93 -1.79 -16.32
C GLY A 15 17.43 -2.83 -15.31
N LYS A 16 18.23 -3.87 -15.01
CA LYS A 16 17.90 -4.83 -13.93
C LYS A 16 17.91 -4.19 -12.54
N ARG A 17 18.85 -3.27 -12.30
CA ARG A 17 18.96 -2.56 -11.02
C ARG A 17 17.80 -1.60 -10.84
N GLU A 18 17.51 -0.80 -11.86
CA GLU A 18 16.39 0.15 -11.88
C GLU A 18 15.05 -0.58 -11.69
N GLY A 19 14.76 -1.60 -12.48
CA GLY A 19 13.51 -2.36 -12.34
C GLY A 19 13.34 -3.04 -10.98
N ARG A 20 14.43 -3.51 -10.35
CA ARG A 20 14.38 -4.03 -8.99
C ARG A 20 14.09 -2.93 -7.97
N GLN A 21 14.72 -1.77 -8.12
CA GLN A 21 14.55 -0.64 -7.22
C GLN A 21 13.13 -0.09 -7.29
N GLU A 22 12.61 0.12 -8.50
CA GLU A 22 11.23 0.56 -8.73
C GLU A 22 10.22 -0.46 -8.17
N GLY A 23 10.45 -1.76 -8.39
CA GLY A 23 9.58 -2.81 -7.86
C GLY A 23 9.54 -2.84 -6.33
N LEU A 24 10.70 -2.68 -5.67
CA LEU A 24 10.77 -2.60 -4.21
C LEU A 24 10.09 -1.35 -3.66
N GLU A 25 10.29 -0.20 -4.30
CA GLU A 25 9.69 1.06 -3.88
C GLU A 25 8.17 1.02 -4.02
N LYS A 26 7.67 0.54 -5.17
CA LYS A 26 6.25 0.37 -5.42
C LYS A 26 5.61 -0.59 -4.42
N GLY A 27 6.20 -1.78 -4.22
CA GLY A 27 5.68 -2.75 -3.27
C GLY A 27 5.68 -2.24 -1.82
N ARG A 28 6.68 -1.44 -1.44
CA ARG A 28 6.72 -0.80 -0.11
C ARG A 28 5.60 0.23 0.04
N LEU A 29 5.35 1.06 -0.99
CA LEU A 29 4.30 2.06 -0.96
C LEU A 29 2.91 1.40 -0.88
N GLU A 30 2.64 0.43 -1.74
CA GLU A 30 1.39 -0.35 -1.74
C GLU A 30 1.17 -1.03 -0.38
N GLY A 31 2.19 -1.70 0.17
CA GLY A 31 2.08 -2.36 1.47
C GLY A 31 1.85 -1.41 2.64
N VAL A 32 2.42 -0.20 2.59
CA VAL A 32 2.17 0.84 3.61
C VAL A 32 0.74 1.37 3.52
N GLU A 33 0.24 1.64 2.31
CA GLU A 33 -1.13 2.11 2.10
C GLU A 33 -2.17 1.05 2.51
N GLU A 34 -1.95 -0.21 2.11
CA GLU A 34 -2.80 -1.34 2.51
C GLU A 34 -2.80 -1.53 4.03
N GLY A 35 -1.63 -1.48 4.66
CA GLY A 35 -1.50 -1.60 6.11
C GLY A 35 -2.19 -0.47 6.88
N GLN A 36 -2.04 0.77 6.42
CA GLN A 36 -2.73 1.92 7.02
C GLN A 36 -4.25 1.80 6.88
N ARG A 37 -4.74 1.37 5.72
CA ARG A 37 -6.18 1.19 5.48
C ARG A 37 -6.75 0.06 6.35
N ALA A 38 -6.05 -1.07 6.44
CA ALA A 38 -6.45 -2.19 7.28
C ALA A 38 -6.51 -1.80 8.76
N GLU A 39 -5.51 -1.05 9.26
CA GLU A 39 -5.49 -0.59 10.64
C GLU A 39 -6.60 0.42 10.93
N ALA A 40 -6.85 1.38 10.02
CA ALA A 40 -7.95 2.32 10.16
C ALA A 40 -9.31 1.60 10.24
N GLN A 41 -9.52 0.59 9.40
CA GLN A 41 -10.73 -0.25 9.44
C GLN A 41 -10.86 -1.01 10.76
N ARG A 42 -9.77 -1.61 11.26
CA ARG A 42 -9.75 -2.32 12.54
C ARG A 42 -10.12 -1.42 13.71
N ILE A 43 -9.60 -0.19 13.72
CA ILE A 43 -9.93 0.82 14.72
C ILE A 43 -11.41 1.20 14.62
N ALA A 44 -11.92 1.47 13.42
CA ALA A 44 -13.33 1.81 13.20
C ALA A 44 -14.28 0.71 13.69
N GLN A 45 -13.96 -0.56 13.42
CA GLN A 45 -14.75 -1.69 13.92
C GLN A 45 -14.74 -1.78 15.45
N THR A 46 -13.58 -1.53 16.07
CA THR A 46 -13.46 -1.52 17.54
C THR A 46 -14.34 -0.41 18.14
N MET A 47 -14.30 0.79 17.56
CA MET A 47 -15.16 1.90 18.00
C MET A 47 -16.66 1.56 17.88
N LEU A 48 -17.08 0.93 16.79
CA LEU A 48 -18.47 0.47 16.60
C LEU A 48 -18.85 -0.61 17.61
N ALA A 49 -17.96 -1.58 17.88
CA ALA A 49 -18.19 -2.63 18.86
C ALA A 49 -18.31 -2.08 20.30
N GLU A 50 -17.62 -0.97 20.59
CA GLU A 50 -17.74 -0.23 21.86
C GLU A 50 -19.00 0.64 21.93
N GLY A 51 -19.86 0.63 20.89
CA GLY A 51 -21.15 1.33 20.87
C GLY A 51 -21.08 2.77 20.37
N MET A 52 -19.97 3.18 19.75
CA MET A 52 -19.88 4.49 19.11
C MET A 52 -20.81 4.55 17.88
N ALA A 53 -21.55 5.65 17.72
CA ALA A 53 -22.43 5.85 16.57
C ALA A 53 -21.64 5.89 15.25
N LEU A 54 -22.20 5.30 14.19
CA LEU A 54 -21.57 5.19 12.88
C LEU A 54 -21.14 6.57 12.33
N GLU A 55 -21.99 7.59 12.41
CA GLU A 55 -21.62 8.94 11.96
C GLU A 55 -20.41 9.51 12.70
N THR A 56 -20.26 9.18 13.99
CA THR A 56 -19.12 9.62 14.80
C THR A 56 -17.85 8.90 14.36
N VAL A 57 -17.93 7.58 14.11
CA VAL A 57 -16.79 6.79 13.62
C VAL A 57 -16.33 7.28 12.25
N LEU A 58 -17.26 7.51 11.31
CA LEU A 58 -16.94 8.04 9.97
C LEU A 58 -16.23 9.40 10.07
N ARG A 59 -16.72 10.29 10.95
CA ARG A 59 -16.12 11.62 11.16
C ARG A 59 -14.73 11.57 11.79
N ILE A 60 -14.50 10.66 12.74
CA ILE A 60 -13.21 10.54 13.46
C ILE A 60 -12.16 9.86 12.58
N THR A 61 -12.53 8.76 11.92
CA THR A 61 -11.60 7.93 11.14
C THR A 61 -11.40 8.45 9.71
N GLY A 62 -12.32 9.29 9.21
CA GLY A 62 -12.32 9.76 7.83
C GLY A 62 -12.65 8.67 6.81
N LEU A 63 -13.02 7.48 7.27
CA LEU A 63 -13.42 6.35 6.43
C LEU A 63 -14.81 6.58 5.88
N SER A 64 -15.07 6.05 4.68
CA SER A 64 -16.43 5.93 4.16
C SER A 64 -17.14 4.72 4.76
N GLU A 65 -18.47 4.71 4.68
CA GLU A 65 -19.24 3.54 5.12
C GLU A 65 -18.89 2.28 4.31
N ALA A 66 -18.56 2.44 3.02
CA ALA A 66 -18.07 1.34 2.19
C ALA A 66 -16.75 0.78 2.70
N ASP A 67 -15.83 1.64 3.16
CA ASP A 67 -14.54 1.20 3.73
C ASP A 67 -14.75 0.37 5.00
N ILE A 68 -15.76 0.70 5.82
CA ILE A 68 -16.09 -0.05 7.04
C ILE A 68 -16.74 -1.40 6.70
N ARG A 69 -17.64 -1.44 5.70
CA ARG A 69 -18.41 -2.63 5.32
C ARG A 69 -17.63 -3.64 4.47
N ALA A 70 -16.57 -3.21 3.77
CA ALA A 70 -15.82 -4.06 2.83
C ALA A 70 -15.11 -5.28 3.48
N VAL A 71 -15.07 -5.38 4.80
CA VAL A 71 -14.41 -6.47 5.54
C VAL A 71 -15.41 -7.49 6.11
N THR A 72 -16.73 -7.31 5.91
CA THR A 72 -17.72 -8.31 6.32
C THR A 72 -17.74 -9.45 5.32
N HIS A 73 -16.83 -10.41 5.49
CA HIS A 73 -16.81 -11.66 4.73
C HIS A 73 -17.41 -12.82 5.52
#